data_AF-A0A1V2QP16-F1
#
_entry.id   AF-A0A1V2QP16-F1
#
_cell.length_a   1.000
_cell.length_b   1.000
_cell.length_c   1.000
_cell.angle_alpha   90.00
_cell.angle_beta   90.00
_cell.angle_gamma   90.00
#
_symmetry.space_group_name_H-M   'P 1'
#
loop_
_entity.id
_entity.type
_entity.pdbx_description
1 polymer ?
#
loop_
_entity_poly.entity_id
_entity_poly.type
_entity_poly.pdbx_seq_one_letter_code
_entity_poly.pdbx_strand_id
1 'polypeptide(L)'
;MFALLGIAPGPDIGLPAAASLTGLPEVQVRQALRVLEEHSLLDRHPHGRYAMHDLVRAYAATTAHDLAEPVRQAALARVVDFYLHTAAGADHLVDPHGTAVQLDPPVPGCHPQSLADAAVALVWFETEHRCLLAAQRTAAAQRWHGVVVNMAWVLVTFHRRRGHRHDQLAVWLAALTAAQCLPDPVIRTRVHRFVGASYADLGRHDEAIEHLQRALGVAEQHGDPTQRANSHYHLAWAWERQGDARRALDHATHALSLYRILRQPEWEARMLNSVGWLSTQLGDYDSARQHCEAALALYRHHHSREGEADRLDSLGLIDHHTGHHQHAIDHYQQSLAPAT
;
A
#
# COMPACT_ATOMS: atom_id res chain seq x y z
N MET A 1 1.10 -34.11 0.68
CA MET A 1 1.16 -32.92 1.56
C MET A 1 2.59 -32.51 1.90
N PHE A 2 3.42 -33.40 2.46
CA PHE A 2 4.83 -33.13 2.78
C PHE A 2 5.59 -32.39 1.66
N ALA A 3 5.59 -32.94 0.43
CA ALA A 3 6.23 -32.30 -0.72
C ALA A 3 5.67 -30.89 -1.04
N LEU A 4 4.35 -30.70 -0.94
CA LEU A 4 3.73 -29.39 -1.18
C LEU A 4 4.15 -28.35 -0.13
N LEU A 5 4.25 -28.75 1.14
CA LEU A 5 4.75 -27.87 2.20
C LEU A 5 6.20 -27.43 1.96
N GLY A 6 7.02 -28.29 1.34
CA GLY A 6 8.40 -27.95 0.95
C GLY A 6 8.49 -26.80 -0.05
N ILE A 7 7.48 -26.63 -0.92
CA ILE A 7 7.41 -25.55 -1.92
C ILE A 7 6.51 -24.38 -1.48
N ALA A 8 5.89 -24.45 -0.30
CA ALA A 8 5.00 -23.40 0.19
C ALA A 8 5.76 -22.06 0.36
N PRO A 9 5.15 -20.91 0.02
CA PRO A 9 5.81 -19.63 0.19
C PRO A 9 6.01 -19.28 1.67
N GLY A 10 7.24 -18.95 2.04
CA GLY A 10 7.60 -18.47 3.36
C GLY A 10 8.38 -19.50 4.20
N PRO A 11 8.85 -19.07 5.38
CA PRO A 11 9.57 -19.93 6.33
C PRO A 11 8.64 -20.90 7.07
N ASP A 12 7.36 -20.56 7.18
CA ASP A 12 6.34 -21.31 7.89
C ASP A 12 4.98 -21.11 7.21
N ILE A 13 3.94 -21.79 7.70
CA ILE A 13 2.60 -21.71 7.14
C ILE A 13 1.52 -21.89 8.20
N GLY A 14 0.44 -21.10 8.10
CA GLY A 14 -0.76 -21.27 8.91
C GLY A 14 -1.67 -22.38 8.37
N LEU A 15 -2.56 -22.91 9.21
CA LEU A 15 -3.51 -23.96 8.81
C LEU A 15 -4.40 -23.57 7.60
N PRO A 16 -4.99 -22.36 7.53
CA PRO A 16 -5.83 -21.98 6.39
C PRO A 16 -5.04 -21.89 5.07
N ALA A 17 -3.79 -21.39 5.13
CA ALA A 17 -2.89 -21.35 3.99
C ALA A 17 -2.50 -22.77 3.54
N ALA A 18 -2.23 -23.69 4.47
CA ALA A 18 -1.94 -25.09 4.16
C ALA A 18 -3.15 -25.82 3.56
N ALA A 19 -4.37 -25.50 4.01
CA ALA A 19 -5.62 -25.98 3.40
C ALA A 19 -5.74 -25.51 1.94
N SER A 20 -5.52 -24.22 1.69
CA SER A 20 -5.53 -23.67 0.32
C SER A 20 -4.42 -24.29 -0.55
N LEU A 21 -3.19 -24.41 -0.04
CA LEU A 21 -2.07 -25.06 -0.73
C LEU A 21 -2.42 -26.47 -1.21
N THR A 22 -3.02 -27.28 -0.34
CA THR A 22 -3.36 -28.68 -0.65
C THR A 22 -4.67 -28.84 -1.41
N GLY A 23 -5.58 -27.86 -1.32
CA GLY A 23 -6.95 -27.98 -1.83
C GLY A 23 -7.80 -28.96 -1.02
N LEU A 24 -7.39 -29.30 0.21
CA LEU A 24 -8.07 -30.24 1.08
C LEU A 24 -8.83 -29.50 2.21
N PRO A 25 -9.91 -30.09 2.76
CA PRO A 25 -10.59 -29.54 3.93
C PRO A 25 -9.63 -29.39 5.12
N GLU A 26 -9.77 -28.32 5.91
CA GLU A 26 -8.90 -28.04 7.05
C GLU A 26 -8.78 -29.19 8.06
N VAL A 27 -9.85 -29.99 8.24
CA VAL A 27 -9.84 -31.14 9.14
C VAL A 27 -8.82 -32.19 8.68
N GLN A 28 -8.76 -32.47 7.38
CA GLN A 28 -7.82 -33.43 6.80
C GLN A 28 -6.39 -32.87 6.85
N VAL A 29 -6.22 -31.58 6.56
CA VAL A 29 -4.91 -30.92 6.66
C VAL A 29 -4.40 -30.94 8.09
N ARG A 30 -5.25 -30.65 9.08
CA ARG A 30 -4.88 -30.68 10.50
C ARG A 30 -4.46 -32.08 10.94
N GLN A 31 -5.15 -33.13 10.50
CA GLN A 31 -4.75 -34.52 10.78
C GLN A 31 -3.39 -34.83 10.18
N ALA A 32 -3.18 -34.48 8.90
CA ALA A 32 -1.92 -34.74 8.24
C ALA A 32 -0.76 -33.91 8.83
N LEU A 33 -1.01 -32.69 9.31
CA LEU A 33 0.01 -31.84 9.96
C LEU A 33 0.43 -32.45 11.30
N ARG A 34 -0.52 -32.98 12.07
CA ARG A 34 -0.23 -33.72 13.32
C ARG A 34 0.64 -34.95 13.07
N VAL A 35 0.35 -35.73 12.02
CA VAL A 35 1.18 -36.89 11.67
C VAL A 35 2.61 -36.45 11.33
N LEU A 36 2.80 -35.36 10.60
CA LEU A 36 4.14 -34.85 10.29
C LEU A 36 4.86 -34.30 11.54
N GLU A 37 4.14 -33.65 12.45
CA GLU A 37 4.65 -33.19 13.76
C GLU A 37 5.09 -34.37 14.64
N GLU A 38 4.29 -35.45 14.71
CA GLU A 38 4.59 -36.69 15.44
C GLU A 38 5.87 -37.38 14.92
N HIS A 39 6.19 -37.21 13.64
CA HIS A 39 7.40 -37.74 13.01
C HIS A 39 8.55 -36.73 12.99
N SER A 40 8.44 -35.60 13.71
CA SER A 40 9.46 -34.52 13.75
C SER A 40 9.84 -33.95 12.39
N LEU A 41 8.91 -33.99 11.43
CA LEU A 41 9.05 -33.38 10.11
C LEU A 41 8.57 -31.92 10.09
N LEU A 42 7.85 -31.50 11.13
CA LEU A 42 7.37 -30.14 11.34
C LEU A 42 7.51 -29.75 12.81
N ASP A 43 7.87 -28.50 13.04
CA ASP A 43 7.74 -27.83 14.33
C ASP A 43 6.50 -26.96 14.36
N ARG A 44 5.88 -26.88 15.54
CA ARG A 44 4.77 -25.96 15.79
C ARG A 44 5.28 -24.69 16.45
N HIS A 45 5.21 -23.59 15.72
CA HIS A 45 5.58 -22.26 16.16
C HIS A 45 4.43 -21.56 16.91
N PRO A 46 4.70 -20.45 17.63
CA PRO A 46 3.67 -19.60 18.21
C PRO A 46 2.58 -19.22 17.19
N HIS A 47 1.37 -18.95 17.68
CA HIS A 47 0.18 -18.66 16.86
C HIS A 47 -0.29 -19.82 15.96
N GLY A 48 0.18 -21.05 16.21
CA GLY A 48 -0.31 -22.24 15.50
C GLY A 48 0.22 -22.37 14.08
N ARG A 49 1.41 -21.82 13.82
CA ARG A 49 2.11 -21.95 12.54
C ARG A 49 2.96 -23.22 12.52
N TYR A 50 3.16 -23.78 11.33
CA TYR A 50 3.95 -24.98 11.10
C TYR A 50 5.18 -24.64 10.28
N ALA A 51 6.35 -25.06 10.72
CA ALA A 51 7.61 -24.83 10.05
C ALA A 51 8.35 -26.15 9.82
N MET A 52 9.02 -26.27 8.68
CA MET A 52 10.00 -27.33 8.45
C MET A 52 11.38 -26.79 8.79
N HIS A 53 12.22 -27.59 9.47
CA HIS A 53 13.65 -27.31 9.49
C HIS A 53 14.22 -27.22 8.06
N ASP A 54 15.23 -26.39 7.85
CA ASP A 54 15.77 -26.09 6.51
C ASP A 54 16.13 -27.34 5.70
N LEU A 55 16.76 -28.35 6.32
CA LEU A 55 17.10 -29.62 5.66
C LEU A 55 15.86 -30.44 5.28
N VAL A 56 14.86 -30.48 6.17
CA VAL A 56 13.59 -31.19 5.90
C VAL A 56 12.83 -30.47 4.79
N ARG A 57 12.82 -29.14 4.81
CA ARG A 57 12.19 -28.32 3.77
C ARG A 57 12.87 -28.51 2.42
N ALA A 58 14.20 -28.53 2.39
CA ALA A 58 14.97 -28.78 1.17
C ALA A 58 14.66 -30.17 0.61
N TYR A 59 14.64 -31.19 1.45
CA TYR A 59 14.27 -32.55 1.04
C TYR A 59 12.83 -32.62 0.51
N ALA A 60 11.87 -32.03 1.23
CA ALA A 60 10.47 -31.95 0.80
C ALA A 60 10.32 -31.24 -0.56
N ALA A 61 11.08 -30.16 -0.78
CA ALA A 61 11.10 -29.43 -2.05
C ALA A 61 11.71 -30.29 -3.18
N THR A 62 12.73 -31.10 -2.91
CA THR A 62 13.24 -32.09 -3.86
C THR A 62 12.16 -33.12 -4.20
N THR A 63 11.51 -33.71 -3.20
CA THR A 63 10.40 -34.66 -3.42
C THR A 63 9.22 -34.03 -4.17
N ALA A 64 9.03 -32.71 -4.07
CA ALA A 64 8.00 -32.02 -4.84
C ALA A 64 8.23 -32.14 -6.36
N HIS A 65 9.47 -32.36 -6.82
CA HIS A 65 9.79 -32.57 -8.23
C HIS A 65 9.20 -33.86 -8.79
N ASP A 66 8.95 -34.86 -7.93
CA ASP A 66 8.31 -36.13 -8.31
C ASP A 66 6.80 -35.96 -8.60
N LEU A 67 6.20 -34.85 -8.15
CA LEU A 67 4.83 -34.50 -8.53
C LEU A 67 4.77 -34.02 -9.98
N ALA A 68 3.62 -34.15 -10.62
CA ALA A 68 3.42 -33.53 -11.93
C ALA A 68 3.45 -31.99 -11.80
N GLU A 69 4.09 -31.30 -12.75
CA GLU A 69 4.19 -29.83 -12.76
C GLU A 69 2.83 -29.13 -12.61
N PRO A 70 1.73 -29.55 -13.28
CA PRO A 70 0.41 -28.94 -13.09
C PRO A 70 -0.11 -29.02 -11.64
N VAL A 71 0.26 -30.07 -10.90
CA VAL A 71 -0.14 -30.22 -9.48
C VAL A 71 0.59 -29.21 -8.61
N ARG A 72 1.90 -29.02 -8.83
CA ARG A 72 2.68 -28.00 -8.12
C ARG A 72 2.17 -26.60 -8.43
N GLN A 73 1.94 -26.29 -9.71
CA GLN A 73 1.45 -25.00 -10.16
C GLN A 73 0.08 -24.67 -9.56
N ALA A 74 -0.87 -25.63 -9.57
CA ALA A 74 -2.18 -25.45 -8.97
C ALA A 74 -2.10 -25.23 -7.44
N ALA A 75 -1.17 -25.92 -6.74
CA ALA A 75 -0.95 -25.72 -5.32
C ALA A 75 -0.38 -24.33 -5.00
N LEU A 76 0.64 -23.90 -5.76
CA LEU A 76 1.21 -22.56 -5.62
C LEU A 76 0.19 -21.47 -5.95
N ALA A 77 -0.64 -21.68 -6.99
CA ALA A 77 -1.68 -20.75 -7.35
C ALA A 77 -2.65 -20.56 -6.19
N ARG A 78 -3.21 -21.66 -5.64
CA ARG A 78 -4.16 -21.56 -4.51
C ARG A 78 -3.59 -20.87 -3.27
N VAL A 79 -2.34 -21.14 -2.89
CA VAL A 79 -1.77 -20.53 -1.68
C VAL A 79 -1.38 -19.07 -1.88
N VAL A 80 -0.88 -18.70 -3.06
CA VAL A 80 -0.59 -17.29 -3.39
C VAL A 80 -1.89 -16.49 -3.46
N ASP A 81 -2.93 -17.09 -4.03
CA ASP A 81 -4.26 -16.49 -4.15
C ASP A 81 -4.95 -16.35 -2.78
N PHE A 82 -4.77 -17.33 -1.89
CA PHE A 82 -5.19 -17.22 -0.48
C PHE A 82 -4.59 -15.98 0.18
N TYR A 83 -3.28 -15.79 0.03
CA TYR A 83 -2.57 -14.64 0.59
C TYR A 83 -3.03 -13.32 -0.03
N LEU A 84 -3.17 -13.26 -1.36
CA LEU A 84 -3.61 -12.06 -2.08
C LEU A 84 -5.03 -11.64 -1.66
N HIS A 85 -5.98 -12.56 -1.67
CA HIS A 85 -7.37 -12.26 -1.35
C HIS A 85 -7.57 -11.94 0.13
N THR A 86 -6.91 -12.67 1.03
CA THR A 86 -6.98 -12.36 2.46
C THR A 86 -6.35 -11.00 2.75
N ALA A 87 -5.22 -10.67 2.10
CA ALA A 87 -4.59 -9.36 2.21
C ALA A 87 -5.46 -8.23 1.63
N ALA A 88 -6.16 -8.46 0.53
CA ALA A 88 -7.09 -7.47 -0.03
C ALA A 88 -8.26 -7.17 0.92
N GLY A 89 -8.84 -8.21 1.54
CA GLY A 89 -9.87 -8.04 2.57
C GLY A 89 -9.32 -7.32 3.82
N ALA A 90 -8.12 -7.68 4.24
CA ALA A 90 -7.43 -7.03 5.36
C ALA A 90 -7.13 -5.56 5.10
N ASP A 91 -6.63 -5.21 3.91
CA ASP A 91 -6.32 -3.84 3.49
C ASP A 91 -7.58 -2.95 3.53
N HIS A 92 -8.72 -3.45 3.04
CA HIS A 92 -9.99 -2.72 3.10
C HIS A 92 -10.49 -2.49 4.54
N LEU A 93 -10.28 -3.45 5.46
CA LEU A 93 -10.62 -3.24 6.87
C LEU A 93 -9.73 -2.18 7.52
N VAL A 94 -8.45 -2.13 7.14
CA VAL A 94 -7.48 -1.19 7.68
C VAL A 94 -7.72 0.22 7.13
N ASP A 95 -8.04 0.35 5.84
CA ASP A 95 -8.36 1.61 5.16
C ASP A 95 -9.66 1.51 4.33
N PRO A 96 -10.83 1.69 4.97
CA PRO A 96 -12.13 1.55 4.30
C PRO A 96 -12.39 2.59 3.19
N HIS A 97 -11.71 3.73 3.26
CA HIS A 97 -11.84 4.83 2.29
C HIS A 97 -10.80 4.72 1.16
N GLY A 98 -9.86 3.79 1.26
CA GLY A 98 -8.85 3.51 0.25
C GLY A 98 -9.43 2.93 -1.04
N THR A 99 -8.70 3.10 -2.14
CA THR A 99 -9.08 2.47 -3.43
C THR A 99 -8.81 0.97 -3.37
N ALA A 100 -9.88 0.17 -3.40
CA ALA A 100 -9.80 -1.28 -3.39
C ALA A 100 -9.21 -1.85 -4.71
N VAL A 101 -8.38 -2.89 -4.60
CA VAL A 101 -7.94 -3.67 -5.75
C VAL A 101 -9.11 -4.47 -6.30
N GLN A 102 -9.33 -4.39 -7.60
CA GLN A 102 -10.24 -5.29 -8.30
C GLN A 102 -9.49 -6.60 -8.57
N LEU A 103 -9.93 -7.68 -7.93
CA LEU A 103 -9.37 -9.02 -8.08
C LEU A 103 -10.38 -9.92 -8.77
N ASP A 104 -9.88 -10.79 -9.65
CA ASP A 104 -10.67 -11.91 -10.18
C ASP A 104 -11.08 -12.85 -9.03
N PRO A 105 -12.13 -13.66 -9.17
CA PRO A 105 -12.52 -14.62 -8.14
C PRO A 105 -11.39 -15.60 -7.79
N PRO A 106 -11.28 -16.04 -6.53
CA PRO A 106 -10.24 -16.97 -6.13
C PRO A 106 -10.27 -18.28 -6.93
N VAL A 107 -9.11 -18.85 -7.20
CA VAL A 107 -9.01 -20.14 -7.91
C VAL A 107 -9.68 -21.28 -7.14
N PRO A 108 -10.24 -22.30 -7.81
CA PRO A 108 -10.92 -23.41 -7.13
C PRO A 108 -10.04 -24.10 -6.06
N GLY A 109 -10.60 -24.29 -4.86
CA GLY A 109 -9.91 -24.86 -3.69
C GLY A 109 -9.09 -23.85 -2.89
N CYS A 110 -9.06 -22.58 -3.28
CA CYS A 110 -8.61 -21.47 -2.44
C CYS A 110 -9.73 -21.05 -1.49
N HIS A 111 -9.40 -20.88 -0.20
CA HIS A 111 -10.35 -20.43 0.82
C HIS A 111 -9.77 -19.23 1.57
N PRO A 112 -9.88 -18.01 1.01
CA PRO A 112 -9.42 -16.80 1.67
C PRO A 112 -10.07 -16.62 3.04
N GLN A 113 -9.32 -16.10 4.00
CA GLN A 113 -9.81 -15.92 5.36
C GLN A 113 -10.63 -14.62 5.47
N SER A 114 -11.81 -14.71 6.07
CA SER A 114 -12.59 -13.53 6.45
C SER A 114 -12.12 -13.03 7.82
N LEU A 115 -11.69 -11.78 7.88
CA LEU A 115 -11.18 -11.12 9.08
C LEU A 115 -12.26 -10.19 9.65
N ALA A 116 -12.37 -10.12 10.97
CA ALA A 116 -13.50 -9.46 11.62
C ALA A 116 -13.43 -7.93 11.59
N ASP A 117 -12.24 -7.38 11.83
CA ASP A 117 -12.02 -5.94 11.97
C ASP A 117 -10.57 -5.53 11.65
N ALA A 118 -10.31 -4.23 11.69
CA ALA A 118 -9.00 -3.63 11.40
C ALA A 118 -7.89 -4.11 12.37
N ALA A 119 -8.22 -4.37 13.64
CA ALA A 119 -7.22 -4.81 14.62
C ALA A 119 -6.77 -6.24 14.33
N VAL A 120 -7.72 -7.13 14.04
CA VAL A 120 -7.46 -8.51 13.61
C VAL A 120 -6.69 -8.52 12.29
N ALA A 121 -7.02 -7.64 11.36
CA ALA A 121 -6.32 -7.50 10.08
C ALA A 121 -4.85 -7.11 10.25
N LEU A 122 -4.53 -6.16 11.13
CA LEU A 122 -3.14 -5.77 11.41
C LEU A 122 -2.32 -6.90 12.05
N VAL A 123 -2.91 -7.64 13.00
CA VAL A 123 -2.27 -8.81 13.61
C VAL A 123 -2.03 -9.91 12.56
N TRP A 124 -3.00 -10.13 11.67
CA TRP A 124 -2.85 -11.09 10.57
C TRP A 124 -1.71 -10.69 9.63
N PHE A 125 -1.64 -9.41 9.22
CA PHE A 125 -0.54 -8.92 8.39
C PHE A 125 0.82 -9.10 9.05
N GLU A 126 0.96 -8.77 10.34
CA GLU A 126 2.21 -8.98 11.08
C GLU A 126 2.61 -10.45 11.13
N THR A 127 1.63 -11.32 11.35
CA THR A 127 1.83 -12.77 11.44
C THR A 127 2.22 -13.37 10.09
N GLU A 128 1.61 -12.91 8.99
CA GLU A 128 1.82 -13.44 7.64
C GLU A 128 2.86 -12.68 6.82
N HIS A 129 3.45 -11.58 7.32
CA HIS A 129 4.27 -10.66 6.53
C HIS A 129 5.39 -11.35 5.74
N ARG A 130 6.13 -12.26 6.39
CA ARG A 130 7.20 -13.02 5.73
C ARG A 130 6.66 -13.95 4.63
N CYS A 131 5.47 -14.51 4.82
CA CYS A 131 4.81 -15.37 3.84
C CYS A 131 4.20 -14.57 2.70
N LEU A 132 3.69 -13.36 2.94
CA LEU A 132 3.24 -12.41 1.91
C LEU A 132 4.40 -12.00 0.99
N LEU A 133 5.54 -11.63 1.56
CA LEU A 133 6.74 -11.29 0.77
C LEU A 133 7.25 -12.50 -0.04
N ALA A 134 7.22 -13.71 0.55
CA ALA A 134 7.61 -14.92 -0.14
C ALA A 134 6.62 -15.30 -1.25
N ALA A 135 5.31 -15.14 -1.04
CA ALA A 135 4.28 -15.42 -2.03
C ALA A 135 4.39 -14.48 -3.24
N GLN A 136 4.75 -13.21 -3.04
CA GLN A 136 5.03 -12.30 -4.16
C GLN A 136 6.27 -12.76 -4.96
N ARG A 137 7.33 -13.22 -4.28
CA ARG A 137 8.51 -13.79 -4.96
C ARG A 137 8.16 -15.05 -5.74
N THR A 138 7.31 -15.92 -5.19
CA THR A 138 6.78 -17.09 -5.90
C THR A 138 6.01 -16.66 -7.14
N ALA A 139 5.09 -15.69 -7.03
CA ALA A 139 4.35 -15.15 -8.18
C ALA A 139 5.28 -14.59 -9.26
N ALA A 140 6.35 -13.88 -8.85
CA ALA A 140 7.35 -13.36 -9.77
C ALA A 140 8.13 -14.48 -10.48
N ALA A 141 8.55 -15.53 -9.77
CA ALA A 141 9.21 -16.69 -10.34
C ALA A 141 8.32 -17.43 -11.36
N GLN A 142 7.00 -17.47 -11.10
CA GLN A 142 6.00 -18.05 -12.00
C GLN A 142 5.51 -17.12 -13.11
N ARG A 143 6.03 -15.88 -13.18
CA ARG A 143 5.63 -14.85 -14.15
C ARG A 143 4.14 -14.47 -14.07
N TRP A 144 3.53 -14.56 -12.90
CA TRP A 144 2.16 -14.09 -12.64
C TRP A 144 2.16 -12.58 -12.42
N HIS A 145 2.46 -11.83 -13.49
CA HIS A 145 2.76 -10.40 -13.41
C HIS A 145 1.65 -9.56 -12.76
N GLY A 146 0.37 -9.85 -13.05
CA GLY A 146 -0.76 -9.19 -12.41
C GLY A 146 -0.83 -9.41 -10.90
N VAL A 147 -0.57 -10.65 -10.45
CA VAL A 147 -0.50 -11.01 -9.03
C VAL A 147 0.62 -10.26 -8.32
N VAL A 148 1.81 -10.15 -8.94
CA VAL A 148 2.94 -9.41 -8.36
C VAL A 148 2.57 -7.95 -8.10
N VAL A 149 1.91 -7.29 -9.06
CA VAL A 149 1.47 -5.90 -8.94
C VAL A 149 0.39 -5.75 -7.87
N ASN A 150 -0.61 -6.63 -7.86
CA ASN A 150 -1.71 -6.59 -6.88
C ASN A 150 -1.21 -6.85 -5.45
N MET A 151 -0.25 -7.76 -5.28
CA MET A 151 0.40 -8.00 -3.98
C MET A 151 1.17 -6.76 -3.49
N ALA A 152 1.85 -6.03 -4.37
CA ALA A 152 2.51 -4.79 -3.97
C ALA A 152 1.49 -3.73 -3.51
N TRP A 153 0.31 -3.69 -4.14
CA TRP A 153 -0.75 -2.76 -3.77
C TRP A 153 -1.34 -3.05 -2.39
N VAL A 154 -1.80 -4.28 -2.13
CA VAL A 154 -2.49 -4.64 -0.87
C VAL A 154 -1.58 -4.54 0.36
N LEU A 155 -0.27 -4.41 0.16
CA LEU A 155 0.71 -4.19 1.24
C LEU A 155 0.97 -2.71 1.54
N VAL A 156 0.53 -1.77 0.70
CA VAL A 156 0.84 -0.33 0.85
C VAL A 156 0.42 0.20 2.20
N THR A 157 -0.84 0.00 2.58
CA THR A 157 -1.42 0.56 3.80
C THR A 157 -0.73 -0.03 5.03
N PHE A 158 -0.56 -1.35 5.05
CA PHE A 158 0.11 -2.06 6.12
C PHE A 158 1.57 -1.60 6.28
N HIS A 159 2.36 -1.61 5.21
CA HIS A 159 3.76 -1.19 5.26
C HIS A 159 3.90 0.28 5.69
N ARG A 160 3.00 1.17 5.24
CA ARG A 160 3.00 2.58 5.68
C ARG A 160 2.72 2.70 7.17
N ARG A 161 1.69 2.03 7.68
CA ARG A 161 1.29 2.09 9.11
C ARG A 161 2.32 1.48 10.05
N ARG A 162 3.03 0.43 9.61
CA ARG A 162 4.06 -0.26 10.42
C ARG A 162 5.49 0.20 10.13
N GLY A 163 5.70 1.08 9.16
CA GLY A 163 7.01 1.63 8.84
C GLY A 163 7.94 0.68 8.08
N HIS A 164 7.42 -0.33 7.37
CA HIS A 164 8.19 -1.27 6.56
C HIS A 164 8.68 -0.65 5.23
N ARG A 165 9.41 0.47 5.29
CA ARG A 165 9.79 1.27 4.11
C ARG A 165 10.69 0.51 3.13
N HIS A 166 11.57 -0.36 3.63
CA HIS A 166 12.48 -1.13 2.78
C HIS A 166 11.74 -2.26 2.05
N ASP A 167 10.86 -2.97 2.76
CA ASP A 167 10.02 -4.00 2.15
C ASP A 167 9.05 -3.39 1.14
N GLN A 168 8.49 -2.21 1.46
CA GLN A 168 7.66 -1.43 0.52
C GLN A 168 8.40 -1.15 -0.79
N LEU A 169 9.64 -0.64 -0.72
CA LEU A 169 10.43 -0.43 -1.93
C LEU A 169 10.68 -1.75 -2.67
N ALA A 170 11.01 -2.83 -1.97
CA ALA A 170 11.29 -4.13 -2.57
C ALA A 170 10.09 -4.70 -3.34
N VAL A 171 8.89 -4.67 -2.74
CA VAL A 171 7.67 -5.19 -3.40
C VAL A 171 7.28 -4.34 -4.63
N TRP A 172 7.52 -3.03 -4.60
CA TRP A 172 7.24 -2.15 -5.74
C TRP A 172 8.30 -2.23 -6.84
N LEU A 173 9.56 -2.50 -6.53
CA LEU A 173 10.58 -2.80 -7.54
C LEU A 173 10.28 -4.12 -8.26
N ALA A 174 9.82 -5.15 -7.53
CA ALA A 174 9.32 -6.39 -8.15
C ALA A 174 8.11 -6.13 -9.06
N ALA A 175 7.17 -5.29 -8.62
CA ALA A 175 6.04 -4.87 -9.43
C ALA A 175 6.47 -4.06 -10.67
N LEU A 176 7.55 -3.28 -10.59
CA LEU A 176 8.10 -2.53 -11.73
C LEU A 176 8.61 -3.47 -12.83
N THR A 177 9.34 -4.51 -12.45
CA THR A 177 9.75 -5.56 -13.40
C THR A 177 8.54 -6.27 -14.00
N ALA A 178 7.52 -6.59 -13.19
CA ALA A 178 6.31 -7.24 -13.69
C ALA A 178 5.47 -6.34 -14.63
N ALA A 179 5.39 -5.04 -14.34
CA ALA A 179 4.62 -4.08 -15.13
C ALA A 179 5.17 -3.87 -16.54
N GLN A 180 6.45 -4.16 -16.80
CA GLN A 180 7.02 -4.15 -18.15
C GLN A 180 6.42 -5.22 -19.06
N CYS A 181 5.89 -6.29 -18.47
CA CYS A 181 5.24 -7.40 -19.18
C CYS A 181 3.72 -7.21 -19.31
N LEU A 182 3.15 -6.12 -18.77
CA LEU A 182 1.72 -5.83 -18.82
C LEU A 182 1.44 -4.68 -19.80
N PRO A 183 0.37 -4.76 -20.63
CA PRO A 183 0.09 -3.75 -21.63
C PRO A 183 -0.50 -2.46 -21.05
N ASP A 184 -1.04 -2.50 -19.82
CA ASP A 184 -1.81 -1.41 -19.24
C ASP A 184 -0.91 -0.22 -18.83
N PRO A 185 -1.05 0.96 -19.48
CA PRO A 185 -0.32 2.16 -19.09
C PRO A 185 -0.67 2.66 -17.67
N VAL A 186 -1.89 2.43 -17.18
CA VAL A 186 -2.32 2.81 -15.83
C VAL A 186 -1.49 2.06 -14.78
N ILE A 187 -1.25 0.76 -14.99
CA ILE A 187 -0.37 -0.05 -14.14
C ILE A 187 1.05 0.51 -14.14
N ARG A 188 1.62 0.81 -15.31
CA ARG A 188 2.99 1.36 -15.41
C ARG A 188 3.12 2.70 -14.68
N THR A 189 2.20 3.62 -14.90
CA THR A 189 2.18 4.92 -14.20
C THR A 189 2.09 4.75 -12.69
N ARG A 190 1.17 3.90 -12.23
CA ARG A 190 0.96 3.60 -10.81
C ARG A 190 2.21 3.02 -10.18
N VAL A 191 2.83 2.03 -10.81
CA VAL A 191 4.03 1.37 -10.27
C VAL A 191 5.19 2.35 -10.20
N HIS A 192 5.43 3.15 -11.23
CA HIS A 192 6.43 4.23 -11.17
C HIS A 192 6.14 5.20 -10.02
N ARG A 193 4.87 5.57 -9.81
CA ARG A 193 4.46 6.46 -8.73
C ARG A 193 4.76 5.90 -7.35
N PHE A 194 4.45 4.63 -7.11
CA PHE A 194 4.72 3.99 -5.82
C PHE A 194 6.20 3.66 -5.59
N VAL A 195 6.98 3.33 -6.62
CA VAL A 195 8.44 3.24 -6.52
C VAL A 195 9.01 4.61 -6.14
N GLY A 196 8.59 5.67 -6.82
CA GLY A 196 9.02 7.04 -6.52
C GLY A 196 8.65 7.46 -5.09
N ALA A 197 7.42 7.18 -4.65
CA ALA A 197 6.99 7.44 -3.29
C ALA A 197 7.86 6.69 -2.25
N SER A 198 8.17 5.42 -2.52
CA SER A 198 9.00 4.58 -1.63
C SER A 198 10.44 5.09 -1.53
N TYR A 199 11.02 5.61 -2.63
CA TYR A 199 12.33 6.25 -2.59
C TYR A 199 12.31 7.53 -1.75
N ALA A 200 11.31 8.38 -1.91
CA ALA A 200 11.19 9.61 -1.12
C ALA A 200 10.97 9.33 0.38
N ASP A 201 10.26 8.26 0.75
CA ASP A 201 10.13 7.78 2.14
C ASP A 201 11.47 7.35 2.76
N LEU A 202 12.41 6.90 1.93
CA LEU A 202 13.78 6.52 2.29
C LEU A 202 14.79 7.66 2.18
N GLY A 203 14.36 8.88 1.81
CA GLY A 203 15.25 10.04 1.63
C GLY A 203 16.06 10.02 0.33
N ARG A 204 15.71 9.13 -0.60
CA ARG A 204 16.33 8.98 -1.93
C ARG A 204 15.60 9.88 -2.94
N HIS A 205 15.79 11.19 -2.80
CA HIS A 205 14.96 12.20 -3.49
C HIS A 205 15.15 12.20 -5.01
N ASP A 206 16.37 12.06 -5.50
CA ASP A 206 16.65 12.09 -6.94
C ASP A 206 16.00 10.90 -7.65
N GLU A 207 16.13 9.69 -7.11
CA GLU A 207 15.44 8.51 -7.67
C GLU A 207 13.92 8.63 -7.54
N ALA A 208 13.43 9.23 -6.45
CA ALA A 208 12.00 9.48 -6.30
C ALA A 208 11.45 10.34 -7.43
N ILE A 209 12.09 11.48 -7.69
CA ILE A 209 11.67 12.43 -8.73
C ILE A 209 11.78 11.82 -10.11
N GLU A 210 12.84 11.08 -10.42
CA GLU A 210 13.00 10.39 -11.72
C GLU A 210 11.83 9.44 -11.99
N HIS A 211 11.46 8.60 -11.00
CA HIS A 211 10.34 7.68 -11.14
C HIS A 211 9.00 8.41 -11.23
N LEU A 212 8.81 9.50 -10.49
CA LEU A 212 7.58 10.29 -10.53
C LEU A 212 7.41 11.07 -11.84
N GLN A 213 8.51 11.58 -12.42
CA GLN A 213 8.49 12.19 -13.74
C GLN A 213 8.17 11.17 -14.84
N ARG A 214 8.69 9.94 -14.75
CA ARG A 214 8.28 8.85 -15.63
C ARG A 214 6.80 8.53 -15.51
N ALA A 215 6.26 8.48 -14.29
CA ALA A 215 4.82 8.29 -14.06
C ALA A 215 4.00 9.40 -14.74
N LEU A 216 4.39 10.67 -14.56
CA LEU A 216 3.73 11.81 -15.19
C LEU A 216 3.78 11.72 -16.72
N GLY A 217 4.95 11.43 -17.29
CA GLY A 217 5.12 11.31 -18.75
C GLY A 217 4.25 10.21 -19.37
N VAL A 218 4.14 9.05 -18.72
CA VAL A 218 3.23 7.98 -19.18
C VAL A 218 1.77 8.42 -19.09
N ALA A 219 1.37 9.09 -18.00
CA ALA A 219 0.02 9.61 -17.84
C ALA A 219 -0.35 10.66 -18.89
N GLU A 220 0.58 11.55 -19.23
CA GLU A 220 0.41 12.57 -20.27
C GLU A 220 0.29 11.96 -21.66
N GLN A 221 1.17 11.00 -21.99
CA GLN A 221 1.14 10.30 -23.27
C GLN A 221 -0.19 9.61 -23.55
N HIS A 222 -0.85 9.08 -22.51
CA HIS A 222 -2.11 8.34 -22.63
C HIS A 222 -3.34 9.18 -22.27
N GLY A 223 -3.17 10.46 -21.94
CA GLY A 223 -4.27 11.39 -21.67
C GLY A 223 -5.11 11.03 -20.45
N ASP A 224 -4.53 10.43 -19.41
CA ASP A 224 -5.27 10.05 -18.19
C ASP A 224 -5.19 11.16 -17.12
N PRO A 225 -6.24 11.99 -16.95
CA PRO A 225 -6.21 13.12 -16.03
C PRO A 225 -6.09 12.69 -14.56
N THR A 226 -6.65 11.53 -14.19
CA THR A 226 -6.55 10.99 -12.83
C THR A 226 -5.11 10.62 -12.51
N GLN A 227 -4.45 9.93 -13.43
CA GLN A 227 -3.06 9.52 -13.24
C GLN A 227 -2.08 10.71 -13.31
N ARG A 228 -2.39 11.74 -14.09
CA ARG A 228 -1.65 13.03 -14.07
C ARG A 228 -1.79 13.73 -12.73
N ALA A 229 -3.00 13.86 -12.19
CA ALA A 229 -3.26 14.48 -10.89
C ALA A 229 -2.48 13.78 -9.78
N ASN A 230 -2.57 12.44 -9.73
CA ASN A 230 -1.83 11.62 -8.79
C ASN A 230 -0.31 11.79 -8.92
N SER A 231 0.22 11.87 -10.14
CA SER A 231 1.67 12.03 -10.36
C SER A 231 2.15 13.41 -9.90
N HIS A 232 1.40 14.47 -10.19
CA HIS A 232 1.69 15.82 -9.69
C HIS A 232 1.63 15.90 -8.17
N TYR A 233 0.62 15.29 -7.54
CA TYR A 233 0.53 15.22 -6.08
C TYR A 233 1.79 14.62 -5.45
N HIS A 234 2.25 13.46 -5.96
CA HIS A 234 3.44 12.83 -5.42
C HIS A 234 4.73 13.59 -5.75
N LEU A 235 4.82 14.27 -6.89
CA LEU A 235 5.93 15.19 -7.19
C LEU A 235 5.99 16.34 -6.21
N ALA A 236 4.84 16.97 -5.91
CA ALA A 236 4.75 18.05 -4.94
C ALA A 236 5.33 17.62 -3.59
N TRP A 237 4.87 16.46 -3.10
CA TRP A 237 5.35 15.87 -1.85
C TRP A 237 6.85 15.51 -1.89
N ALA A 238 7.36 14.99 -3.00
CA ALA A 238 8.78 14.65 -3.12
C ALA A 238 9.69 15.89 -3.11
N TRP A 239 9.30 16.96 -3.82
CA TRP A 239 10.03 18.23 -3.81
C TRP A 239 9.97 18.94 -2.47
N GLU A 240 8.81 18.91 -1.80
CA GLU A 240 8.67 19.43 -0.44
C GLU A 240 9.67 18.76 0.50
N ARG A 241 9.76 17.43 0.47
CA ARG A 241 10.72 16.67 1.29
C ARG A 241 12.18 16.93 0.94
N GLN A 242 12.48 17.32 -0.30
CA GLN A 242 13.82 17.75 -0.71
C GLN A 242 14.12 19.19 -0.31
N GLY A 243 13.13 19.95 0.15
CA GLY A 243 13.26 21.35 0.57
C GLY A 243 13.08 22.37 -0.56
N ASP A 244 12.59 21.96 -1.73
CA ASP A 244 12.30 22.88 -2.84
C ASP A 244 10.81 23.24 -2.88
N ALA A 245 10.44 24.19 -2.01
CA ALA A 245 9.05 24.63 -1.88
C ALA A 245 8.47 25.24 -3.17
N ARG A 246 9.31 25.80 -4.07
CA ARG A 246 8.85 26.38 -5.34
C ARG A 246 8.39 25.29 -6.31
N ARG A 247 9.24 24.30 -6.58
CA ARG A 247 8.86 23.17 -7.44
C ARG A 247 7.72 22.35 -6.85
N ALA A 248 7.68 22.23 -5.52
CA ALA A 248 6.56 21.61 -4.83
C ALA A 248 5.24 22.35 -5.09
N LEU A 249 5.25 23.69 -4.99
CA LEU A 249 4.07 24.53 -5.19
C LEU A 249 3.53 24.44 -6.63
N ASP A 250 4.42 24.44 -7.63
CA ASP A 250 4.04 24.30 -9.03
C ASP A 250 3.25 22.99 -9.25
N HIS A 251 3.80 21.87 -8.75
CA HIS A 251 3.15 20.57 -8.88
C HIS A 251 1.88 20.46 -8.04
N ALA A 252 1.83 21.04 -6.84
CA ALA A 252 0.62 21.07 -6.02
C ALA A 252 -0.52 21.83 -6.72
N THR A 253 -0.19 22.94 -7.39
CA THR A 253 -1.13 23.75 -8.16
C THR A 253 -1.66 23.00 -9.39
N HIS A 254 -0.80 22.27 -10.11
CA HIS A 254 -1.22 21.40 -11.20
C HIS A 254 -2.13 20.27 -10.70
N ALA A 255 -1.79 19.61 -9.59
CA ALA A 255 -2.64 18.58 -8.99
C ALA A 255 -4.01 19.15 -8.59
N LEU A 256 -4.04 20.31 -7.93
CA LEU A 256 -5.25 21.00 -7.51
C LEU A 256 -6.19 21.26 -8.69
N SER A 257 -5.67 21.84 -9.77
CA SER A 257 -6.49 22.15 -10.95
C SER A 257 -7.08 20.88 -11.59
N LEU A 258 -6.32 19.79 -11.63
CA LEU A 258 -6.80 18.51 -12.14
C LEU A 258 -7.86 17.88 -11.23
N TYR A 259 -7.66 17.86 -9.90
CA TYR A 259 -8.65 17.29 -8.98
C TYR A 259 -9.98 18.07 -8.97
N ARG A 260 -9.94 19.39 -9.20
CA ARG A 260 -11.14 20.21 -9.47
C ARG A 260 -11.89 19.77 -10.71
N ILE A 261 -11.18 19.58 -11.83
CA ILE A 261 -11.77 19.09 -13.08
C ILE A 261 -12.37 17.70 -12.90
N LEU A 262 -11.68 16.84 -12.14
CA LEU A 262 -12.13 15.48 -11.82
C LEU A 262 -13.28 15.43 -10.80
N ARG A 263 -13.61 16.57 -10.17
CA ARG A 263 -14.63 16.67 -9.10
C ARG A 263 -14.37 15.71 -7.95
N GLN A 264 -13.12 15.68 -7.47
CA GLN A 264 -12.69 14.90 -6.31
C GLN A 264 -12.44 15.83 -5.12
N PRO A 265 -13.47 16.17 -4.32
CA PRO A 265 -13.39 17.23 -3.31
C PRO A 265 -12.40 16.92 -2.18
N GLU A 266 -12.24 15.64 -1.83
CA GLU A 266 -11.26 15.22 -0.82
C GLU A 266 -9.83 15.53 -1.28
N TRP A 267 -9.49 15.18 -2.52
CA TRP A 267 -8.18 15.46 -3.11
C TRP A 267 -8.00 16.95 -3.41
N GLU A 268 -9.06 17.66 -3.78
CA GLU A 268 -9.04 19.12 -3.90
C GLU A 268 -8.67 19.79 -2.58
N ALA A 269 -9.35 19.43 -1.48
CA ALA A 269 -9.07 19.98 -0.16
C ALA A 269 -7.62 19.68 0.29
N ARG A 270 -7.14 18.47 0.02
CA ARG A 270 -5.74 18.09 0.28
C ARG A 270 -4.76 18.94 -0.52
N MET A 271 -5.05 19.25 -1.79
CA MET A 271 -4.13 20.02 -2.61
C MET A 271 -4.18 21.51 -2.28
N LEU A 272 -5.35 22.06 -1.94
CA LEU A 272 -5.46 23.40 -1.36
C LEU A 272 -4.62 23.52 -0.10
N ASN A 273 -4.60 22.44 0.69
CA ASN A 273 -3.77 22.38 1.88
C ASN A 273 -2.28 22.50 1.54
N SER A 274 -1.79 21.63 0.65
CA SER A 274 -0.40 21.66 0.20
C SER A 274 -0.02 23.02 -0.40
N VAL A 275 -0.87 23.61 -1.24
CA VAL A 275 -0.63 24.94 -1.84
C VAL A 275 -0.53 26.02 -0.75
N GLY A 276 -1.46 26.08 0.19
CA GLY A 276 -1.43 27.07 1.28
C GLY A 276 -0.18 26.97 2.16
N TRP A 277 0.21 25.74 2.51
CA TRP A 277 1.43 25.47 3.28
C TRP A 277 2.70 25.88 2.52
N LEU A 278 2.83 25.48 1.26
CA LEU A 278 3.99 25.81 0.43
C LEU A 278 4.09 27.31 0.15
N SER A 279 2.97 27.99 -0.07
CA SER A 279 2.95 29.47 -0.19
C SER A 279 3.39 30.14 1.11
N THR A 280 3.00 29.61 2.28
CA THR A 280 3.45 30.11 3.59
C THR A 280 4.97 29.97 3.75
N GLN A 281 5.54 28.82 3.37
CA GLN A 281 7.00 28.60 3.40
C GLN A 281 7.77 29.57 2.48
N LEU A 282 7.16 29.98 1.37
CA LEU A 282 7.73 30.94 0.43
C LEU A 282 7.52 32.40 0.83
N GLY A 283 6.77 32.66 1.90
CA GLY A 283 6.44 34.01 2.40
C GLY A 283 5.31 34.70 1.64
N ASP A 284 4.58 34.00 0.77
CA ASP A 284 3.40 34.52 0.08
C ASP A 284 2.15 34.29 0.96
N TYR A 285 2.07 35.07 2.03
CA TYR A 285 1.04 34.93 3.06
C TYR A 285 -0.38 35.26 2.56
N ASP A 286 -0.50 36.14 1.56
CA ASP A 286 -1.81 36.51 0.99
C ASP A 286 -2.39 35.36 0.18
N SER A 287 -1.59 34.76 -0.71
CA SER A 287 -1.98 33.56 -1.46
C SER A 287 -2.22 32.39 -0.51
N ALA A 288 -1.35 32.20 0.48
CA ALA A 288 -1.50 31.13 1.47
C ALA A 288 -2.86 31.21 2.19
N ARG A 289 -3.24 32.41 2.65
CA ARG A 289 -4.51 32.64 3.35
C ARG A 289 -5.70 32.26 2.48
N GLN A 290 -5.75 32.73 1.22
CA GLN A 290 -6.85 32.43 0.31
C GLN A 290 -7.05 30.92 0.11
N HIS A 291 -5.95 30.17 -0.06
CA HIS A 291 -6.02 28.72 -0.23
C HIS A 291 -6.42 28.00 1.06
N CYS A 292 -5.92 28.45 2.22
CA CYS A 292 -6.30 27.91 3.52
C CYS A 292 -7.79 28.14 3.83
N GLU A 293 -8.33 29.34 3.55
CA GLU A 293 -9.75 29.65 3.71
C GLU A 293 -10.65 28.82 2.77
N ALA A 294 -10.23 28.65 1.51
CA ALA A 294 -10.94 27.80 0.56
C ALA A 294 -10.97 26.32 1.01
N ALA A 295 -9.84 25.80 1.52
CA ALA A 295 -9.77 24.45 2.07
C ALA A 295 -10.66 24.30 3.31
N LEU A 296 -10.63 25.28 4.22
CA LEU A 296 -11.44 25.29 5.43
C LEU A 296 -12.94 25.22 5.10
N ALA A 297 -13.39 25.99 4.10
CA ALA A 297 -14.77 25.95 3.63
C ALA A 297 -15.18 24.55 3.13
N LEU A 298 -14.31 23.88 2.37
CA LEU A 298 -14.55 22.51 1.89
C LEU A 298 -14.58 21.50 3.04
N TYR A 299 -13.63 21.55 3.98
CA TYR A 299 -13.62 20.64 5.11
C TYR A 299 -14.86 20.79 6.00
N ARG A 300 -15.33 22.04 6.22
CA ARG A 300 -16.60 22.31 6.91
C ARG A 300 -17.80 21.74 6.15
N HIS A 301 -17.85 21.92 4.83
CA HIS A 301 -18.92 21.38 3.99
C HIS A 301 -18.99 19.85 4.04
N HIS A 302 -17.82 19.18 4.12
CA HIS A 302 -17.71 17.73 4.20
C HIS A 302 -17.63 17.18 5.64
N HIS A 303 -17.82 18.04 6.66
CA HIS A 303 -17.75 17.68 8.07
C HIS A 303 -16.44 16.97 8.50
N SER A 304 -15.32 17.31 7.86
CA SER A 304 -13.99 16.79 8.22
C SER A 304 -13.35 17.66 9.29
N ARG A 305 -13.40 17.19 10.54
CA ARG A 305 -12.87 17.93 11.70
C ARG A 305 -11.35 17.99 11.73
N GLU A 306 -10.68 16.91 11.32
CA GLU A 306 -9.21 16.85 11.24
C GLU A 306 -8.69 17.86 10.20
N GLY A 307 -9.30 17.89 9.00
CA GLY A 307 -8.94 18.86 7.98
C GLY A 307 -9.21 20.31 8.40
N GLU A 308 -10.29 20.57 9.14
CA GLU A 308 -10.57 21.89 9.71
C GLU A 308 -9.49 22.34 10.69
N ALA A 309 -9.09 21.48 11.65
CA ALA A 309 -8.04 21.78 12.62
C ALA A 309 -6.72 22.13 11.91
N ASP A 310 -6.28 21.31 10.96
CA ASP A 310 -5.05 21.55 10.19
C ASP A 310 -5.07 22.90 9.44
N ARG A 311 -6.24 23.35 8.97
CA ARG A 311 -6.37 24.65 8.29
C ARG A 311 -6.34 25.82 9.25
N LEU A 312 -7.00 25.68 10.40
CA LEU A 312 -6.97 26.68 11.46
C LEU A 312 -5.55 26.88 11.99
N ASP A 313 -4.78 25.81 12.19
CA ASP A 313 -3.36 25.91 12.57
C ASP A 313 -2.54 26.69 11.53
N SER A 314 -2.72 26.38 10.24
CA SER A 314 -2.05 27.09 9.15
C SER A 314 -2.44 28.57 9.08
N LEU A 315 -3.73 28.91 9.27
CA LEU A 315 -4.20 30.30 9.34
C LEU A 315 -3.61 31.02 10.56
N GLY A 316 -3.51 30.34 11.71
CA GLY A 316 -2.87 30.86 12.90
C GLY A 316 -1.40 31.19 12.66
N LEU A 317 -0.67 30.33 11.95
CA LEU A 317 0.71 30.56 11.56
C LEU A 317 0.86 31.77 10.62
N ILE A 318 -0.03 31.89 9.62
CA ILE A 318 -0.04 33.03 8.70
C ILE A 318 -0.34 34.33 9.47
N ASP A 319 -1.32 34.33 10.37
CA ASP A 319 -1.66 35.48 11.22
C ASP A 319 -0.49 35.88 12.14
N HIS A 320 0.20 34.89 12.71
CA HIS A 320 1.37 35.13 13.54
C HIS A 320 2.48 35.83 12.76
N HIS A 321 2.81 35.35 11.56
CA HIS A 321 3.84 35.93 10.71
C HIS A 321 3.47 37.28 10.08
N THR A 322 2.17 37.57 9.92
CA THR A 322 1.67 38.85 9.39
C THR A 322 1.36 39.89 10.47
N GLY A 323 1.60 39.58 11.76
CA GLY A 323 1.42 40.50 12.89
C GLY A 323 0.01 40.56 13.46
N HIS A 324 -0.91 39.72 12.98
CA HIS A 324 -2.30 39.62 13.46
C HIS A 324 -2.39 38.68 14.68
N HIS A 325 -1.65 38.97 15.74
CA HIS A 325 -1.46 38.05 16.87
C HIS A 325 -2.75 37.62 17.57
N GLN A 326 -3.77 38.48 17.63
CA GLN A 326 -5.06 38.11 18.22
C GLN A 326 -5.80 37.05 17.39
N HIS A 327 -5.87 37.24 16.07
CA HIS A 327 -6.45 36.25 15.16
C HIS A 327 -5.66 34.93 15.17
N ALA A 328 -4.33 35.02 15.30
CA ALA A 328 -3.49 33.83 15.44
C ALA A 328 -3.90 33.00 16.66
N ILE A 329 -4.06 33.65 17.83
CA ILE A 329 -4.51 32.98 19.06
C ILE A 329 -5.89 32.35 18.87
N ASP A 330 -6.84 33.07 18.27
CA ASP A 330 -8.20 32.58 18.05
C ASP A 330 -8.20 31.35 17.12
N HIS A 331 -7.42 31.37 16.04
CA HIS A 331 -7.27 30.24 15.13
C HIS A 331 -6.59 29.04 15.79
N TYR A 332 -5.52 29.24 16.56
CA TYR A 332 -4.87 28.15 17.30
C TYR A 332 -5.81 27.55 18.36
N GLN A 333 -6.62 28.36 19.05
CA GLN A 333 -7.60 27.87 20.01
C GLN A 333 -8.69 27.03 19.34
N GLN A 334 -9.20 27.46 18.18
CA GLN A 334 -10.16 26.68 17.41
C GLN A 334 -9.57 25.38 16.88
N SER A 335 -8.30 25.39 16.45
CA SER A 335 -7.59 24.18 16.00
C SER A 335 -7.44 23.13 17.11
N LEU A 336 -7.30 23.57 18.37
CA LEU A 336 -7.14 22.68 19.52
C LEU A 336 -8.47 22.26 20.16
N ALA A 337 -9.59 22.83 19.73
CA ALA A 337 -10.89 22.55 20.32
C ALA A 337 -11.30 21.09 20.04
N PRO A 338 -11.68 20.31 21.08
CA PRO A 338 -12.10 18.93 20.89
C PRO A 338 -13.40 18.88 20.09
N ALA A 339 -13.48 17.89 19.22
CA ALA A 339 -14.62 17.56 18.38
C ALA A 339 -15.87 17.25 19.24
N THR A 340 -16.73 18.24 19.55
CA THR A 340 -17.96 18.05 20.34
C THR A 340 -19.06 17.28 19.63
#